data_AF-A0A8H7AQK8-F1
#
_entry.id   AF-A0A8H7AQK8-F1
#
_cell.length_a   1.000
_cell.length_b   1.000
_cell.length_c   1.000
_cell.angle_alpha   90.00
_cell.angle_beta   90.00
_cell.angle_gamma   90.00
#
_symmetry.space_group_name_H-M   'P 1'
#
loop_
_entity.id
_entity.type
_entity.pdbx_description
1 polymer ?
#
loop_
_entity_poly.entity_id
_entity_poly.type
_entity_poly.pdbx_seq_one_letter_code
_entity_poly.pdbx_strand_id
1 'polypeptide(L)'
;MIMCLTTLARVRYNLNRNSEALALMSTAMDRIDKRFFDYHPYRFAALRRWSMFMQKVGGHDAEPILREVATKRLRVLGPASGLTRSSMKELKTLLIKQGRNDGAENMLRDLRDAASRLEFMDHDRRIY
;
A
#
# COMPACT_ATOMS: atom_id res chain seq x y z
N MET A 1 20.65 -3.77 -6.77
CA MET A 1 20.15 -2.42 -6.42
C MET A 1 18.64 -2.36 -6.66
N ILE A 2 17.84 -2.10 -5.62
CA ILE A 2 16.37 -2.04 -5.73
C ILE A 2 15.92 -0.80 -6.55
N MET A 3 16.58 0.35 -6.37
CA MET A 3 16.23 1.58 -7.11
C MET A 3 16.35 1.42 -8.63
N CYS A 4 17.40 0.76 -9.12
CA CYS A 4 17.58 0.51 -10.55
C CYS A 4 16.42 -0.30 -11.16
N LEU A 5 15.90 -1.30 -10.45
CA LEU A 5 14.77 -2.10 -10.92
C LEU A 5 13.50 -1.25 -11.04
N THR A 6 13.24 -0.39 -10.06
CA THR A 6 12.07 0.51 -10.08
C THR A 6 12.16 1.56 -11.19
N THR A 7 13.35 2.09 -11.45
CA THR A 7 13.59 3.04 -12.55
C THR A 7 13.46 2.35 -13.91
N LEU A 8 14.02 1.16 -14.06
CA LEU A 8 13.95 0.39 -15.30
C LEU A 8 12.51 -0.04 -15.62
N ALA A 9 11.74 -0.46 -14.61
CA ALA A 9 10.32 -0.77 -14.78
C ALA A 9 9.54 0.41 -15.37
N ARG A 10 9.82 1.64 -14.90
CA ARG A 10 9.19 2.86 -15.43
C ARG A 10 9.57 3.13 -16.88
N VAL A 11 10.84 2.93 -17.23
CA VAL A 11 11.30 3.08 -18.64
C VAL A 11 10.62 2.04 -19.53
N ARG A 12 10.54 0.77 -19.10
CA ARG A 12 9.87 -0.29 -19.85
C ARG A 12 8.37 -0.03 -20.04
N TYR A 13 7.71 0.50 -19.02
CA TYR A 13 6.32 0.95 -19.12
C TYR A 13 6.13 2.06 -20.17
N ASN A 14 7.02 3.06 -20.21
CA ASN A 14 6.96 4.10 -21.23
C ASN A 14 7.20 3.56 -22.65
N LEU A 15 7.83 2.40 -22.79
CA LEU A 15 8.03 1.68 -24.05
C LEU A 15 6.87 0.71 -24.38
N ASN A 16 5.73 0.81 -23.69
CA ASN A 16 4.58 -0.11 -23.80
C ASN A 16 4.91 -1.59 -23.51
N ARG A 17 6.04 -1.87 -22.87
CA ARG A 17 6.47 -3.22 -22.46
C ARG A 17 5.97 -3.53 -21.06
N ASN A 18 4.64 -3.64 -20.94
CA ASN A 18 3.94 -3.75 -19.67
C ASN A 18 4.31 -5.03 -18.88
N SER A 19 4.42 -6.17 -19.57
CA SER A 19 4.81 -7.46 -18.98
C SER A 19 6.22 -7.43 -18.38
N GLU A 20 7.19 -6.89 -19.13
CA GLU A 20 8.57 -6.71 -18.65
C GLU A 20 8.63 -5.79 -17.42
N ALA A 21 7.85 -4.70 -17.45
CA ALA A 21 7.82 -3.73 -16.36
C ALA A 21 7.22 -4.32 -15.07
N LEU A 22 6.18 -5.16 -15.19
CA LEU A 22 5.62 -5.92 -14.06
C LEU A 22 6.64 -6.91 -13.49
N ALA A 23 7.31 -7.69 -14.33
CA ALA A 23 8.33 -8.65 -13.89
C ALA A 23 9.48 -7.96 -13.15
N LEU A 24 9.95 -6.82 -13.66
CA LEU A 24 11.02 -6.03 -13.04
C LEU A 24 10.63 -5.49 -11.67
N MET A 25 9.42 -4.95 -11.55
CA MET A 25 8.98 -4.40 -10.28
C MET A 25 8.66 -5.56 -9.29
N SER A 26 8.33 -6.77 -9.77
CA SER A 26 8.05 -7.95 -8.91
C SER A 26 9.35 -8.43 -8.28
N THR A 27 10.40 -8.49 -9.12
CA THR A 27 11.77 -8.73 -8.68
C THR A 27 12.24 -7.66 -7.68
N ALA A 28 11.83 -6.40 -7.86
CA ALA A 28 12.14 -5.34 -6.90
C ALA A 28 11.45 -5.59 -5.55
N MET A 29 10.20 -6.05 -5.58
CA MET A 29 9.42 -6.39 -4.38
C MET A 29 10.00 -7.60 -3.64
N ASP A 30 10.36 -8.68 -4.32
CA ASP A 30 11.01 -9.85 -3.72
C ASP A 30 12.32 -9.47 -3.01
N ARG A 31 13.13 -8.59 -3.61
CA ARG A 31 14.36 -8.07 -2.97
C ARG A 31 14.07 -7.19 -1.76
N ILE A 32 12.97 -6.43 -1.78
CA ILE A 32 12.55 -5.61 -0.66
C ILE A 32 12.06 -6.48 0.49
N ASP A 33 11.25 -7.51 0.20
CA ASP A 33 10.73 -8.44 1.19
C ASP A 33 11.86 -9.24 1.86
N LYS A 34 12.90 -9.63 1.11
CA LYS A 34 14.10 -10.29 1.66
C LYS A 34 15.00 -9.36 2.47
N ARG A 35 14.96 -8.05 2.23
CA ARG A 35 15.88 -7.07 2.84
C ARG A 35 15.27 -6.36 4.04
N PHE A 36 13.97 -6.13 4.02
CA PHE A 36 13.26 -5.35 5.01
C PHE A 36 12.12 -6.19 5.57
N PHE A 37 12.42 -6.87 6.67
CA PHE A 37 11.41 -7.50 7.51
C PHE A 37 10.64 -6.41 8.27
N ASP A 38 9.35 -6.63 8.52
CA ASP A 38 8.46 -5.73 9.28
C ASP A 38 8.24 -4.32 8.69
N TYR A 39 7.89 -3.38 9.58
CA TYR A 39 7.54 -2.02 9.24
C TYR A 39 8.79 -1.24 8.82
N HIS A 40 9.03 -1.19 7.51
CA HIS A 40 10.11 -0.36 6.95
C HIS A 40 9.54 0.68 5.98
N PRO A 41 9.77 1.99 6.19
CA PRO A 41 9.23 3.05 5.33
C PRO A 41 9.51 2.85 3.82
N TYR A 42 10.70 2.34 3.47
CA TYR A 42 11.03 2.04 2.07
C TYR A 42 10.20 0.88 1.49
N ARG A 43 9.88 -0.15 2.30
CA ARG A 43 9.04 -1.27 1.86
C ARG A 43 7.65 -0.77 1.49
N PHE A 44 7.03 0.04 2.34
CA PHE A 44 5.70 0.61 2.04
C PHE A 44 5.73 1.58 0.87
N ALA A 45 6.78 2.40 0.74
CA ALA A 45 6.92 3.27 -0.41
C ALA A 45 6.99 2.48 -1.72
N ALA A 46 7.64 1.31 -1.72
CA ALA A 46 7.70 0.42 -2.86
C ALA A 46 6.37 -0.30 -3.12
N LEU A 47 5.71 -0.86 -2.10
CA LEU A 47 4.38 -1.46 -2.23
C LEU A 47 3.37 -0.47 -2.82
N ARG A 48 3.43 0.80 -2.39
CA ARG A 48 2.61 1.88 -2.94
C ARG A 48 2.91 2.11 -4.42
N ARG A 49 4.19 2.20 -4.80
CA ARG A 49 4.59 2.37 -6.21
C ARG A 49 4.16 1.19 -7.07
N TRP A 50 4.31 -0.03 -6.56
CA TRP A 50 3.86 -1.27 -7.19
C TRP A 50 2.33 -1.26 -7.41
N SER A 51 1.55 -0.86 -6.39
CA SER A 51 0.08 -0.77 -6.50
C SER A 51 -0.39 0.22 -7.58
N MET A 52 0.26 1.40 -7.67
CA MET A 52 -0.03 2.38 -8.72
C MET A 52 0.37 1.85 -10.11
N PHE A 53 1.45 1.07 -10.16
CA PHE A 53 1.93 0.47 -11.39
C PHE A 53 0.96 -0.59 -11.92
N MET A 54 0.50 -1.50 -11.05
CA MET A 54 -0.53 -2.49 -11.37
C MET A 54 -1.82 -1.85 -11.87
N GLN A 55 -2.26 -0.75 -11.25
CA GLN A 55 -3.43 0.01 -11.72
C GLN A 55 -3.26 0.58 -13.13
N LYS A 56 -2.07 1.07 -13.46
CA LYS A 56 -1.79 1.67 -14.77
C LYS A 56 -1.69 0.64 -15.87
N VAL A 57 -1.17 -0.55 -15.58
CA VAL A 57 -1.02 -1.62 -16.55
C VAL A 57 -2.36 -2.31 -16.85
N GLY A 58 -3.37 -2.15 -16.00
CA GLY A 58 -4.75 -2.58 -16.30
C GLY A 58 -4.87 -4.09 -16.43
N GLY A 59 -4.74 -4.81 -15.32
CA GLY A 59 -4.87 -6.27 -15.33
C GLY A 59 -4.53 -6.98 -14.01
N HIS A 60 -4.05 -6.24 -13.00
CA HIS A 60 -3.70 -6.83 -11.71
C HIS A 60 -4.36 -6.10 -10.55
N ASP A 61 -4.88 -6.88 -9.61
CA ASP A 61 -5.53 -6.35 -8.42
C ASP A 61 -4.49 -5.80 -7.42
N ALA A 62 -4.51 -4.49 -7.26
CA ALA A 62 -3.65 -3.75 -6.35
C ALA A 62 -4.25 -3.65 -4.93
N GLU A 63 -5.49 -4.08 -4.74
CA GLU A 63 -6.24 -4.00 -3.50
C GLU A 63 -5.55 -4.69 -2.32
N PRO A 64 -5.14 -5.98 -2.41
CA PRO A 64 -4.55 -6.67 -1.26
C PRO A 64 -3.28 -5.99 -0.76
N ILE A 65 -2.48 -5.44 -1.67
CA ILE A 65 -1.24 -4.75 -1.36
C ILE A 65 -1.51 -3.43 -0.64
N LEU A 66 -2.45 -2.63 -1.15
CA LEU A 66 -2.84 -1.38 -0.51
C LEU A 66 -3.52 -1.63 0.85
N ARG A 67 -4.28 -2.72 1.00
CA ARG A 67 -4.89 -3.13 2.26
C ARG A 67 -3.84 -3.47 3.31
N GLU A 68 -2.84 -4.26 2.96
CA GLU A 68 -1.72 -4.57 3.86
C GLU A 68 -0.99 -3.28 4.30
N VAL A 69 -0.73 -2.37 3.35
CA VAL A 69 -0.07 -1.09 3.61
C VAL A 69 -0.88 -0.23 4.58
N ALA A 70 -2.19 -0.10 4.36
CA ALA A 70 -3.08 0.71 5.20
C ALA A 70 -3.18 0.13 6.62
N THR A 71 -3.37 -1.18 6.76
CA THR A 71 -3.48 -1.85 8.06
C THR A 71 -2.18 -1.77 8.86
N LYS A 72 -1.03 -2.00 8.23
CA LYS A 72 0.26 -1.90 8.94
C LYS A 72 0.57 -0.45 9.34
N ARG A 73 0.32 0.53 8.46
CA ARG A 73 0.50 1.96 8.80
C ARG A 73 -0.41 2.37 9.94
N LEU A 74 -1.65 1.89 9.95
CA LEU A 74 -2.57 2.16 11.04
C LEU A 74 -2.05 1.61 12.38
N ARG A 75 -1.53 0.38 12.40
CA ARG A 75 -0.96 -0.23 13.61
C ARG A 75 0.31 0.45 14.11
N VAL A 76 1.19 0.91 13.22
CA VAL A 76 2.51 1.42 13.60
C VAL A 76 2.56 2.94 13.75
N LEU A 77 1.87 3.68 12.88
CA LEU A 77 1.85 5.14 12.90
C LEU A 77 0.60 5.72 13.56
N GLY A 78 -0.39 4.89 13.85
CA GLY A 78 -1.70 5.32 14.30
C GLY A 78 -2.55 5.97 13.20
N PRO A 79 -3.81 6.28 13.54
CA PRO A 79 -4.77 6.87 12.60
C PRO A 79 -4.51 8.35 12.27
N ALA A 80 -3.89 9.11 13.18
CA ALA A 80 -3.60 10.53 12.99
C ALA A 80 -2.54 10.79 11.89
N SER A 81 -1.69 9.80 11.60
CA SER A 81 -0.60 9.96 10.64
C SER A 81 -1.10 10.25 9.22
N GLY A 82 -0.50 11.27 8.60
CA GLY A 82 -0.77 11.62 7.20
C GLY A 82 -0.45 10.47 6.22
N LEU A 83 0.51 9.59 6.56
CA LEU A 83 0.85 8.43 5.74
C LEU A 83 -0.25 7.35 5.79
N THR A 84 -0.84 7.13 6.96
CA THR A 84 -1.97 6.22 7.14
C THR A 84 -3.17 6.72 6.33
N ARG A 85 -3.55 7.99 6.51
CA ARG A 85 -4.66 8.62 5.76
C ARG A 85 -4.45 8.57 4.24
N SER A 86 -3.23 8.80 3.77
CA SER A 86 -2.90 8.72 2.34
C SER A 86 -3.13 7.31 1.78
N SER A 87 -2.72 6.27 2.50
CA SER A 87 -2.95 4.88 2.07
C SER A 87 -4.43 4.50 2.05
N MET A 88 -5.20 4.90 3.05
CA MET A 88 -6.64 4.67 3.07
C MET A 88 -7.34 5.34 1.87
N LYS A 89 -6.93 6.57 1.53
CA LYS A 89 -7.46 7.30 0.37
C LYS A 89 -7.11 6.62 -0.95
N GLU A 90 -5.87 6.17 -1.12
CA GLU A 90 -5.44 5.46 -2.33
C GLU A 90 -6.26 4.17 -2.54
N LEU A 91 -6.53 3.44 -1.46
CA LEU A 91 -7.32 2.21 -1.51
C LEU A 91 -8.80 2.45 -1.79
N LYS A 92 -9.40 3.47 -1.14
CA LYS A 92 -10.76 3.92 -1.47
C LYS A 92 -10.88 4.26 -2.96
N THR A 93 -9.91 5.00 -3.48
CA THR A 93 -9.88 5.41 -4.89
C THR A 93 -9.79 4.20 -5.82
N LEU A 94 -8.99 3.19 -5.47
CA LEU A 94 -8.91 1.95 -6.22
C LEU A 94 -10.27 1.24 -6.26
N LEU A 95 -10.91 1.05 -5.11
CA LEU A 95 -12.18 0.33 -5.02
C LEU A 95 -13.29 1.03 -5.80
N ILE A 96 -13.35 2.36 -5.75
CA ILE A 96 -14.27 3.18 -6.56
C ILE A 96 -13.99 2.98 -8.06
N LYS A 97 -12.71 2.98 -8.47
CA LYS A 97 -12.33 2.72 -9.88
C LYS A 97 -12.71 1.32 -10.37
N GLN A 98 -12.76 0.35 -9.45
CA GLN A 98 -13.24 -1.01 -9.74
C GLN A 98 -14.77 -1.13 -9.68
N GLY A 99 -15.51 -0.03 -9.44
CA GLY A 99 -16.97 -0.03 -9.29
C GLY A 99 -17.47 -0.60 -7.96
N ARG A 100 -16.57 -0.88 -7.02
CA ARG A 100 -16.87 -1.50 -5.72
C ARG A 100 -17.01 -0.46 -4.62
N ASN A 101 -17.99 0.42 -4.74
CA ASN A 101 -18.23 1.51 -3.79
C ASN A 101 -18.54 0.99 -2.38
N ASP A 102 -19.41 -0.01 -2.25
CA ASP A 102 -19.76 -0.60 -0.95
C ASP A 102 -18.55 -1.28 -0.29
N GLY A 103 -17.69 -1.91 -1.10
CA GLY A 103 -16.42 -2.47 -0.64
C GLY A 103 -15.48 -1.40 -0.08
N ALA A 104 -15.46 -0.21 -0.70
CA ALA A 104 -14.67 0.93 -0.23
C ALA A 104 -15.17 1.48 1.11
N GLU A 105 -16.48 1.56 1.30
CA GLU A 105 -17.08 2.05 2.54
C GLU A 105 -16.91 1.06 3.69
N ASN A 106 -17.20 -0.21 3.46
CA ASN A 106 -16.99 -1.28 4.44
C ASN A 106 -15.53 -1.32 4.89
N MET A 107 -14.60 -1.24 3.93
CA MET A 107 -13.18 -1.22 4.25
C MET A 107 -12.76 -0.01 5.10
N LEU A 108 -13.26 1.19 4.77
CA LEU A 108 -12.97 2.38 5.56
C LEU A 108 -13.57 2.29 6.96
N ARG A 109 -14.73 1.66 7.10
CA ARG A 109 -15.34 1.38 8.40
C ARG A 109 -14.47 0.44 9.23
N ASP A 110 -14.04 -0.69 8.67
CA ASP A 110 -13.16 -1.65 9.35
C ASP A 110 -11.87 -0.99 9.84
N LEU A 111 -11.25 -0.16 8.99
CA LEU A 111 -10.03 0.58 9.33
C LEU A 111 -10.26 1.66 10.40
N ARG A 112 -11.43 2.30 10.41
CA ARG A 112 -11.81 3.26 11.46
C ARG A 112 -12.09 2.56 12.78
N ASP A 113 -12.78 1.43 12.76
CA ASP A 113 -13.04 0.65 13.97
C ASP A 113 -11.72 0.12 14.56
N ALA A 114 -10.81 -0.33 13.71
CA ALA A 114 -9.45 -0.68 14.12
C ALA A 114 -8.67 0.52 14.67
N ALA A 115 -8.83 1.70 14.07
CA ALA A 115 -8.23 2.94 14.56
C ALA A 115 -8.73 3.31 15.96
N SER A 116 -10.04 3.31 16.17
CA SER A 116 -10.64 3.65 17.45
C SER A 116 -10.19 2.67 18.54
N ARG A 117 -10.16 1.37 18.25
CA ARG A 117 -9.64 0.37 19.20
C ARG A 117 -8.18 0.64 19.60
N LEU A 118 -7.34 1.05 18.65
CA LEU A 118 -5.95 1.40 18.93
C LEU A 118 -5.83 2.68 19.75
N GLU A 119 -6.66 3.70 19.49
CA GLU A 119 -6.69 4.94 20.28
C GLU A 119 -7.13 4.68 21.73
N PHE A 120 -8.13 3.81 21.95
CA PHE A 120 -8.53 3.39 23.29
C PHE A 120 -7.40 2.69 24.04
N MET A 121 -6.67 1.79 23.38
CA MET A 121 -5.53 1.08 23.98
C MET A 121 -4.30 1.98 24.22
N ASP A 122 -4.10 3.02 23.41
CA ASP A 122 -3.01 3.99 23.59
C ASP A 122 -3.32 4.96 24.75
N HIS A 123 -4.59 5.34 24.90
CA HIS A 123 -5.05 6.18 26.02
C HIS A 123 -4.88 5.45 27.36
N ASP A 124 -5.19 4.16 27.42
CA ASP A 124 -5.06 3.33 28.62
C ASP A 124 -3.58 3.09 29.03
N ARG A 125 -2.67 3.03 28.04
CA ARG A 125 -1.22 2.87 28.28
C ARG A 125 -0.51 4.14 28.78
N ARG A 126 -1.15 5.31 28.70
CA ARG A 126 -0.57 6.59 29.14
C ARG A 126 -0.88 6.95 30.60
N ILE A 127 -1.62 6.11 31.32
CA ILE A 127 -2.10 6.39 32.68
C ILE A 127 -1.30 5.62 33.77
N TYR A 128 -0.06 5.21 33.49
CA TYR A 128 0.85 4.62 34.49
C TYR A 128 2.21 5.31 34.48
#